data_AF-M7SIS4-F1
#
_entry.id   AF-M7SIS4-F1
#
_cell.length_a   1.000
_cell.length_b   1.000
_cell.length_c   1.000
_cell.angle_alpha   90.00
_cell.angle_beta   90.00
_cell.angle_gamma   90.00
#
_symmetry.space_group_name_H-M   'P 1'
#
loop_
_entity.id
_entity.type
_entity.pdbx_description
1 polymer ?
#
loop_
_entity_poly.entity_id
_entity_poly.type
_entity_poly.pdbx_seq_one_letter_code
_entity_poly.pdbx_strand_id
1 'polypeptide(L)'
;MNALNYVLNNNPGPLQEFSALRDFSGENIAFLTRTAKWKASWPENASEDQMQTIFTRALEIYTDFIGPRDAEFPLNLSSHDLKRFEAIFERPARIVCGEARSDPATPFAADVPLRSLRKGSDDAATASSGGGGSGSGRIDLGELVDRIQYTGEISEDFDATVFDDAEAHVKYLVLTNTWPKFVNEWLRTS
;
A
#
# COMPACT_ATOMS: atom_id res chain seq x y z
N MET A 1 -23.15 -11.72 -4.97
CA MET A 1 -21.67 -11.61 -4.98
C MET A 1 -20.92 -12.93 -5.17
N ASN A 2 -21.58 -14.08 -5.34
CA ASN A 2 -20.92 -15.39 -5.20
C ASN A 2 -19.81 -15.66 -6.24
N ALA A 3 -19.98 -15.25 -7.50
CA ALA A 3 -18.95 -15.48 -8.54
C ALA A 3 -17.69 -14.63 -8.34
N LEU A 4 -17.85 -13.34 -8.02
CA LEU A 4 -16.72 -12.46 -7.71
C LEU A 4 -15.95 -12.97 -6.48
N ASN A 5 -16.66 -13.31 -5.39
CA ASN A 5 -16.04 -13.87 -4.20
C ASN A 5 -15.31 -15.19 -4.50
N TYR A 6 -15.88 -16.03 -5.36
CA TYR A 6 -15.21 -17.26 -5.80
C TYR A 6 -13.89 -16.97 -6.52
N VAL A 7 -13.87 -16.04 -7.48
CA VAL A 7 -12.63 -15.67 -8.19
C VAL A 7 -11.60 -15.09 -7.23
N LEU A 8 -12.00 -14.15 -6.36
CA LEU A 8 -11.11 -13.53 -5.38
C LEU A 8 -10.46 -14.58 -4.44
N ASN A 9 -11.21 -15.60 -4.03
CA ASN A 9 -10.73 -16.60 -3.08
C ASN A 9 -9.92 -17.73 -3.72
N ASN A 10 -10.14 -18.03 -5.00
CA ASN A 10 -9.55 -19.21 -5.66
C ASN A 10 -8.42 -18.84 -6.63
N ASN A 11 -8.62 -17.82 -7.46
CA ASN A 11 -7.64 -17.39 -8.45
C ASN A 11 -7.85 -15.92 -8.84
N PRO A 12 -7.42 -14.95 -8.00
CA PRO A 12 -7.58 -13.54 -8.28
C PRO A 12 -6.66 -13.04 -9.40
N GLY A 13 -5.62 -13.79 -9.78
CA GLY A 13 -4.56 -13.36 -10.71
C GLY A 13 -5.07 -12.79 -12.04
N PRO A 14 -5.94 -13.50 -12.79
CA PRO A 14 -6.48 -12.99 -14.05
C PRO A 14 -7.30 -11.70 -13.88
N LEU A 15 -8.09 -11.61 -12.80
CA LEU A 15 -8.86 -10.41 -12.49
C LEU A 15 -7.93 -9.24 -12.12
N GLN A 16 -6.87 -9.51 -11.36
CA GLN A 16 -5.87 -8.53 -10.98
C GLN A 16 -5.12 -7.99 -12.20
N GLU A 17 -4.65 -8.86 -13.09
CA GLU A 17 -3.96 -8.46 -14.32
C GLU A 17 -4.87 -7.62 -15.22
N PHE A 18 -6.12 -8.04 -15.41
CA PHE A 18 -7.11 -7.25 -16.14
C PHE A 18 -7.34 -5.87 -15.48
N SER A 19 -7.55 -5.84 -14.16
CA SER A 19 -7.78 -4.60 -13.43
C SER A 19 -6.59 -3.64 -13.51
N ALA A 20 -5.35 -4.16 -13.49
CA ALA A 20 -4.14 -3.35 -13.55
C ALA A 20 -3.85 -2.85 -14.97
N LEU A 21 -4.00 -3.71 -15.99
CA LEU A 21 -3.57 -3.40 -17.36
C LEU A 21 -4.67 -2.81 -18.26
N ARG A 22 -5.95 -3.03 -17.92
CA ARG A 22 -7.07 -2.67 -18.79
C ARG A 22 -8.07 -1.73 -18.13
N ASP A 23 -8.43 -1.98 -16.87
CA ASP A 23 -9.46 -1.19 -16.16
C ASP A 23 -8.87 -0.07 -15.28
N PHE A 24 -7.55 -0.05 -15.08
CA PHE A 24 -6.83 0.89 -14.20
C PHE A 24 -7.45 0.99 -12.79
N SER A 25 -7.84 -0.17 -12.25
CA SER A 25 -8.50 -0.35 -10.95
C SER A 25 -7.81 -1.45 -10.12
N GLY A 26 -6.53 -1.70 -10.43
CA GLY A 26 -5.72 -2.76 -9.85
C GLY A 26 -5.54 -2.65 -8.33
N GLU A 27 -5.57 -1.44 -7.80
CA GLU A 27 -5.51 -1.13 -6.37
C GLU A 27 -6.66 -1.80 -5.60
N ASN A 28 -7.86 -1.85 -6.19
CA ASN A 28 -9.02 -2.48 -5.56
C ASN A 28 -8.80 -3.99 -5.37
N ILE A 29 -8.32 -4.68 -6.42
CA ILE A 29 -8.08 -6.13 -6.36
C ILE A 29 -6.86 -6.46 -5.48
N ALA A 30 -5.82 -5.63 -5.56
CA ALA A 30 -4.63 -5.76 -4.71
C ALA A 30 -4.98 -5.60 -3.23
N PHE A 31 -5.76 -4.57 -2.86
CA PHE A 31 -6.24 -4.37 -1.49
C PHE A 31 -7.05 -5.56 -0.98
N LEU A 32 -8.02 -6.06 -1.76
CA LEU A 32 -8.85 -7.20 -1.37
C LEU A 32 -8.00 -8.47 -1.15
N THR A 33 -7.02 -8.71 -2.01
CA THR A 33 -6.13 -9.87 -1.91
C THR A 33 -5.18 -9.75 -0.72
N ARG A 34 -4.64 -8.55 -0.46
CA ARG A 34 -3.75 -8.28 0.69
C ARG A 34 -4.50 -8.41 2.01
N THR A 35 -5.71 -7.85 2.08
CA THR A 35 -6.60 -7.93 3.25
C THR A 35 -7.02 -9.37 3.54
N ALA A 36 -7.36 -10.15 2.53
CA ALA A 36 -7.72 -11.56 2.70
C ALA A 36 -6.55 -12.38 3.29
N LYS A 37 -5.33 -12.17 2.81
CA LYS A 37 -4.12 -12.82 3.35
C LYS A 37 -3.86 -12.41 4.79
N TRP A 38 -4.00 -11.12 5.09
CA TRP A 38 -3.84 -10.58 6.44
C TRP A 38 -4.87 -11.19 7.41
N LYS A 39 -6.15 -11.22 7.04
CA LYS A 39 -7.21 -11.86 7.86
C LYS A 39 -6.94 -13.36 8.09
N ALA A 40 -6.47 -14.07 7.06
CA ALA A 40 -6.12 -15.49 7.19
C ALA A 40 -4.92 -15.74 8.12
N SER A 41 -4.09 -14.72 8.37
CA SER A 41 -2.98 -14.78 9.32
C SER A 41 -3.37 -14.44 10.77
N TRP A 42 -4.63 -14.05 11.01
CA TRP A 42 -5.10 -13.66 12.34
C TRP A 42 -5.18 -14.89 13.27
N PRO A 43 -4.46 -14.92 14.41
CA PRO A 43 -4.46 -16.03 15.35
C PRO A 43 -5.69 -15.98 16.27
N GLU A 44 -6.15 -17.14 16.73
CA GLU A 44 -7.25 -17.23 17.71
C GLU A 44 -6.87 -16.61 19.07
N ASN A 45 -5.62 -16.77 19.49
CA ASN A 45 -5.06 -16.19 20.71
C ASN A 45 -3.71 -15.55 20.38
N ALA A 46 -3.68 -14.22 20.23
CA ALA A 46 -2.45 -13.50 19.90
C ALA A 46 -1.58 -13.27 21.14
N SER A 47 -0.30 -13.62 21.06
CA SER A 47 0.71 -13.03 21.95
C SER A 47 0.96 -11.56 21.57
N GLU A 48 1.61 -10.79 22.44
CA GLU A 48 1.99 -9.39 22.14
C GLU A 48 2.84 -9.28 20.87
N ASP A 49 3.82 -10.19 20.70
CA ASP A 49 4.69 -10.22 19.50
C ASP A 49 3.90 -10.53 18.22
N GLN A 50 2.93 -11.44 18.31
CA GLN A 50 2.05 -11.75 17.19
C GLN A 50 1.14 -10.56 16.85
N MET A 51 0.60 -9.89 17.86
CA MET A 51 -0.23 -8.70 17.68
C MET A 51 0.55 -7.58 16.99
N GLN A 52 1.80 -7.34 17.38
CA GLN A 52 2.68 -6.38 16.68
C GLN A 52 2.93 -6.76 15.23
N THR A 53 3.14 -8.05 14.96
CA THR A 53 3.34 -8.54 13.59
C THR A 53 2.09 -8.31 12.73
N ILE A 54 0.91 -8.64 13.25
CA ILE A 54 -0.37 -8.47 12.55
C ILE A 54 -0.69 -6.99 12.36
N PHE A 55 -0.43 -6.17 13.36
CA PHE A 55 -0.58 -4.72 13.27
C PHE A 55 0.35 -4.13 12.22
N THR A 56 1.62 -4.56 12.18
CA THR A 56 2.58 -4.13 11.15
C THR A 56 2.05 -4.46 9.76
N ARG A 57 1.53 -5.68 9.55
CA ARG A 57 0.92 -6.08 8.28
C ARG A 57 -0.34 -5.27 7.94
N ALA A 58 -1.13 -4.86 8.93
CA ALA A 58 -2.27 -3.96 8.72
C ALA A 58 -1.82 -2.54 8.37
N LEU A 59 -0.75 -2.06 9.00
CA LEU A 59 -0.14 -0.75 8.70
C LEU A 59 0.42 -0.71 7.28
N GLU A 60 0.99 -1.80 6.78
CA GLU A 60 1.35 -1.94 5.36
C GLU A 60 0.12 -1.75 4.46
N ILE A 61 -1.00 -2.42 4.76
CA ILE A 61 -2.24 -2.24 3.99
C ILE A 61 -2.70 -0.78 4.00
N TYR A 62 -2.64 -0.11 5.16
CA TYR A 62 -2.98 1.30 5.26
C TYR A 62 -2.07 2.15 4.39
N THR A 63 -0.75 2.02 4.52
CA THR A 63 0.24 2.83 3.79
C THR A 63 0.25 2.55 2.28
N ASP A 64 -0.06 1.33 1.85
CA ASP A 64 -0.08 0.94 0.43
C ASP A 64 -1.38 1.41 -0.28
N PHE A 65 -2.53 1.37 0.40
CA PHE A 65 -3.84 1.48 -0.26
C PHE A 65 -4.77 2.57 0.30
N ILE A 66 -4.56 3.07 1.52
CA ILE A 66 -5.56 3.91 2.20
C ILE A 66 -5.00 5.30 2.52
N GLY A 67 -3.80 5.35 3.10
CA GLY A 67 -3.16 6.54 3.63
C GLY A 67 -3.02 7.62 2.56
N PRO A 68 -3.68 8.78 2.67
CA PRO A 68 -3.63 9.84 1.65
C PRO A 68 -2.23 10.41 1.38
N ARG A 69 -1.29 10.16 2.29
CA ARG A 69 0.09 10.66 2.24
C ARG A 69 1.08 9.67 1.62
N ASP A 70 0.85 8.37 1.80
CA ASP A 70 1.84 7.34 1.48
C ASP A 70 1.39 6.45 0.32
N ALA A 71 0.08 6.24 0.14
CA ALA A 71 -0.44 5.38 -0.91
C ALA A 71 -0.24 6.05 -2.28
N GLU A 72 0.47 5.36 -3.20
CA GLU A 72 0.68 5.83 -4.58
C GLU A 72 -0.66 5.90 -5.34
N PHE A 73 -1.55 4.95 -5.09
CA PHE A 73 -2.89 4.86 -5.67
C PHE A 73 -3.93 4.58 -4.57
N PRO A 74 -4.39 5.61 -3.84
CA PRO A 74 -5.31 5.42 -2.71
C PRO A 74 -6.70 4.96 -3.15
N LEU A 75 -7.33 4.12 -2.33
CA LEU A 75 -8.70 3.66 -2.52
C LEU A 75 -9.69 4.83 -2.45
N ASN A 76 -10.76 4.70 -3.23
CA ASN A 76 -11.88 5.64 -3.20
C ASN A 76 -12.81 5.35 -2.01
N LEU A 77 -12.39 5.77 -0.81
CA LEU A 77 -13.14 5.61 0.44
C LEU A 77 -13.85 6.90 0.85
N SER A 78 -14.87 6.79 1.70
CA SER A 78 -15.53 7.95 2.27
C SER A 78 -14.61 8.69 3.26
N SER A 79 -14.81 9.99 3.44
CA SER A 79 -14.04 10.76 4.44
C SER A 79 -14.27 10.26 5.86
N HIS A 80 -15.40 9.61 6.14
CA HIS A 80 -15.66 8.98 7.43
C HIS A 80 -14.70 7.81 7.65
N ASP A 81 -14.58 6.92 6.66
CA ASP A 81 -13.72 5.74 6.76
C ASP A 81 -12.24 6.14 6.81
N LEU A 82 -11.83 7.12 6.00
CA LEU A 82 -10.46 7.65 6.03
C LEU A 82 -10.09 8.17 7.42
N LYS A 83 -10.97 8.96 8.06
CA LYS A 83 -10.72 9.44 9.43
C LYS A 83 -10.60 8.33 10.45
N ARG A 84 -11.39 7.25 10.31
CA ARG A 84 -11.29 6.07 11.17
C ARG A 84 -9.92 5.40 11.02
N PHE A 85 -9.45 5.23 9.78
CA PHE A 85 -8.13 4.66 9.53
C PHE A 85 -7.00 5.57 10.02
N GLU A 86 -7.10 6.88 9.80
CA GLU A 86 -6.13 7.86 10.29
C GLU A 86 -6.01 7.81 11.82
N ALA A 87 -7.13 7.67 12.55
CA ALA A 87 -7.10 7.58 14.01
C ALA A 87 -6.29 6.37 14.53
N ILE A 88 -6.27 5.27 13.78
CA ILE A 88 -5.58 4.03 14.17
C ILE A 88 -4.13 4.01 13.65
N PHE A 89 -3.93 4.36 12.39
CA PHE A 89 -2.69 4.06 11.66
C PHE A 89 -1.82 5.27 11.35
N GLU A 90 -2.32 6.51 11.45
CA GLU A 90 -1.55 7.67 10.99
C GLU A 90 -0.29 7.90 11.81
N ARG A 91 -0.37 7.83 13.14
CA ARG A 91 0.80 7.97 14.01
C ARG A 91 1.82 6.84 13.78
N PRO A 92 1.43 5.55 13.75
CA PRO A 92 2.33 4.47 13.34
C PRO A 92 2.94 4.65 11.95
N ALA A 93 2.16 5.11 10.97
CA ALA A 93 2.63 5.38 9.60
C ALA A 93 3.71 6.48 9.61
N ARG A 94 3.55 7.55 10.39
CA ARG A 94 4.59 8.57 10.54
C ARG A 94 5.88 8.04 11.18
N ILE A 95 5.78 7.07 12.09
CA ILE A 95 6.96 6.46 12.72
C ILE A 95 7.73 5.61 11.69
N VAL A 96 7.02 4.85 10.85
CA VAL A 96 7.62 3.90 9.90
C VAL A 96 8.06 4.58 8.60
N CYS A 97 7.20 5.40 8.00
CA CYS A 97 7.43 6.04 6.70
C CYS A 97 8.10 7.42 6.83
N GLY A 98 8.12 7.99 8.04
CA GLY A 98 8.57 9.36 8.29
C GLY A 98 7.49 10.40 7.94
N GLU A 99 7.84 11.67 8.15
CA GLU A 99 6.98 12.78 7.77
C GLU A 99 7.13 13.04 6.26
N ALA A 100 6.03 12.94 5.51
CA ALA A 100 6.00 13.37 4.11
C ALA A 100 6.36 14.86 4.09
N ARG A 101 7.52 15.20 3.51
CA ARG A 101 8.00 16.58 3.39
C ARG A 101 7.17 17.34 2.37
N SER A 102 5.95 17.71 2.75
CA SER A 102 5.13 18.63 1.97
C SER A 102 5.51 20.04 2.35
N ASP A 103 6.57 20.58 1.73
CA ASP A 103 6.76 22.04 1.72
C ASP A 103 5.66 22.64 0.82
N PRO A 104 4.69 23.39 1.37
CA PRO A 104 3.62 23.99 0.57
C PRO A 104 4.15 24.99 -0.46
N ALA A 105 5.37 25.52 -0.29
CA ALA A 105 6.01 26.38 -1.27
C ALA A 105 6.69 25.60 -2.41
N THR A 106 7.06 24.32 -2.20
CA THR A 106 7.78 23.52 -3.20
C THR A 106 7.36 22.02 -3.22
N PRO A 107 6.15 21.70 -3.70
CA PRO A 107 5.62 20.33 -3.68
C PRO A 107 6.41 19.32 -4.55
N PHE A 108 7.33 19.77 -5.40
CA PHE A 108 8.18 18.93 -6.26
C PHE A 108 9.68 18.97 -5.89
N ALA A 109 10.07 19.65 -4.81
CA ALA A 109 11.48 19.74 -4.41
C ALA A 109 12.00 18.51 -3.64
N ALA A 110 11.12 17.56 -3.32
CA ALA A 110 11.47 16.34 -2.59
C ALA A 110 12.41 15.39 -3.36
N ASP A 111 12.58 15.57 -4.67
CA ASP A 111 13.43 14.74 -5.54
C ASP A 111 14.92 15.11 -5.54
N VAL A 112 15.41 15.87 -4.55
CA VAL A 112 16.85 16.11 -4.41
C VAL A 112 17.43 15.05 -3.48
N PRO A 113 18.23 14.08 -3.97
CA PRO A 113 18.91 13.13 -3.09
C PRO A 113 19.74 13.89 -2.07
N LEU A 114 19.52 13.58 -0.79
CA LEU A 114 20.24 14.13 0.35
C LEU A 114 21.71 13.69 0.32
N ARG A 115 22.52 14.29 -0.58
CA ARG A 115 23.99 14.11 -0.63
C ARG A 115 24.77 15.39 -0.92
N SER A 116 24.14 16.55 -1.09
CA SER A 116 24.88 17.79 -1.42
C SER A 116 24.85 18.91 -0.37
N LEU A 117 24.39 18.68 0.85
CA LEU A 117 24.59 19.63 1.95
C LEU A 117 25.69 19.16 2.91
N ARG A 118 26.89 18.96 2.38
CA ARG A 118 28.11 19.03 3.20
C ARG A 118 28.91 20.25 2.74
N LYS A 119 28.76 21.34 3.49
CA LYS A 119 29.56 22.56 3.40
C LYS A 119 31.01 22.21 3.77
N GLY A 120 31.95 22.50 2.87
CA GLY A 120 33.38 22.40 3.14
C GLY A 120 34.23 22.76 1.92
N SER A 121 34.85 23.94 1.98
CA SER A 121 36.06 24.41 1.30
C SER A 121 36.82 23.49 0.34
N ASP A 122 37.13 24.10 -0.81
CA ASP A 122 38.43 24.20 -1.47
C ASP A 122 39.05 23.01 -2.24
N ASP A 123 39.54 23.41 -3.42
CA ASP A 123 40.58 22.82 -4.28
C ASP A 123 40.22 21.84 -5.42
N ALA A 124 40.89 22.12 -6.54
CA ALA A 124 40.64 21.68 -7.89
C ALA A 124 41.35 20.38 -8.28
N ALA A 125 40.76 19.64 -9.24
CA ALA A 125 41.36 19.18 -10.51
C ALA A 125 40.81 17.80 -10.98
N THR A 126 40.19 17.85 -12.17
CA THR A 126 40.46 17.01 -13.34
C THR A 126 40.12 15.50 -13.37
N ALA A 127 39.18 15.21 -14.28
CA ALA A 127 39.09 14.11 -15.25
C ALA A 127 38.32 12.80 -14.95
N SER A 128 37.31 12.62 -15.81
CA SER A 128 37.07 11.47 -16.70
C SER A 128 35.93 10.48 -16.37
N SER A 129 35.31 10.02 -17.47
CA SER A 129 34.22 9.05 -17.66
C SER A 129 32.85 9.50 -17.12
N GLY A 130 31.78 9.59 -17.92
CA GLY A 130 31.39 8.75 -19.04
C GLY A 130 30.26 7.86 -18.55
N GLY A 131 29.02 8.31 -18.76
CA GLY A 131 27.82 7.74 -18.16
C GLY A 131 27.48 6.30 -18.57
N GLY A 132 26.70 5.64 -17.72
CA GLY A 132 26.13 4.33 -17.98
C GLY A 132 25.37 3.85 -16.74
N GLY A 133 24.07 4.14 -16.72
CA GLY A 133 23.10 3.93 -15.62
C GLY A 133 23.39 2.74 -14.69
N SER A 134 23.79 3.07 -13.47
CA SER A 134 23.56 2.19 -12.33
C SER A 134 22.08 2.33 -12.00
N GLY A 135 21.29 1.34 -12.44
CA GLY A 135 19.89 1.22 -12.09
C GLY A 135 19.78 1.31 -10.58
N SER A 136 19.28 2.46 -10.13
CA SER A 136 18.81 2.67 -8.77
C SER A 136 17.70 1.66 -8.58
N GLY A 137 18.05 0.47 -8.10
CA GLY A 137 17.10 -0.52 -7.65
C GLY A 137 16.24 0.21 -6.63
N ARG A 138 14.99 0.51 -7.02
CA ARG A 138 13.93 0.71 -6.04
C ARG A 138 14.05 -0.51 -5.17
N ILE A 139 14.53 -0.32 -3.94
CA ILE A 139 14.57 -1.40 -2.96
C ILE A 139 13.13 -1.90 -2.93
N ASP A 140 12.93 -3.15 -3.30
CA ASP A 140 11.61 -3.77 -3.24
C ASP A 140 11.18 -3.67 -1.79
N LEU A 141 10.23 -2.77 -1.50
CA LEU A 141 9.77 -2.50 -0.15
C LEU A 141 9.29 -3.82 0.46
N GLY A 142 8.74 -4.72 -0.36
CA GLY A 142 8.37 -6.09 0.03
C GLY A 142 9.51 -6.95 0.60
N GLU A 143 10.77 -6.71 0.25
CA GLU A 143 11.94 -7.45 0.76
C GLU A 143 12.56 -6.77 2.00
N LEU A 144 12.43 -5.44 2.13
CA LEU A 144 12.79 -4.70 3.35
C LEU A 144 11.73 -4.88 4.46
N VAL A 145 10.50 -5.20 4.07
CA VAL A 145 9.30 -5.32 4.91
C VAL A 145 9.38 -6.45 5.94
N ASP A 146 10.12 -7.53 5.70
CA ASP A 146 10.35 -8.54 6.74
C ASP A 146 11.26 -8.03 7.89
N ARG A 147 11.84 -6.83 7.77
CA ARG A 147 12.75 -6.24 8.76
C ARG A 147 12.18 -5.04 9.52
N ILE A 148 11.02 -4.50 9.11
CA ILE A 148 10.42 -3.34 9.76
C ILE A 148 9.19 -3.79 10.52
N GLN A 149 9.41 -4.16 11.79
CA GLN A 149 8.33 -4.43 12.72
C GLN A 149 8.00 -3.14 13.48
N TYR A 150 6.73 -2.73 13.47
CA TYR A 150 6.27 -1.65 14.33
C TYR A 150 6.24 -2.16 15.78
N THR A 151 6.99 -1.49 16.66
CA THR A 151 7.10 -1.85 18.09
C THR A 151 6.48 -0.81 19.03
N GLY A 152 5.68 0.12 18.49
CA GLY A 152 5.00 1.15 19.26
C GLY A 152 3.64 0.70 19.81
N GLU A 153 2.93 1.65 20.40
CA GLU A 153 1.57 1.44 20.93
C GLU A 153 0.59 1.09 19.79
N ILE A 154 -0.24 0.07 20.02
CA ILE A 154 -1.33 -0.34 19.14
C ILE A 154 -2.63 0.28 19.68
N SER A 155 -3.44 0.85 18.79
CA SER A 155 -4.74 1.44 19.17
C SER A 155 -5.67 0.38 19.74
N GLU A 156 -6.47 0.74 20.75
CA GLU A 156 -7.52 -0.12 21.31
C GLU A 156 -8.63 -0.43 20.29
N ASP A 157 -8.80 0.44 19.28
CA ASP A 157 -9.77 0.27 18.19
C ASP A 157 -9.28 -0.70 17.09
N PHE A 158 -8.08 -1.29 17.24
CA PHE A 158 -7.54 -2.24 16.27
C PHE A 158 -8.00 -3.67 16.56
N ASP A 159 -8.71 -4.27 15.61
CA ASP A 159 -9.14 -5.67 15.67
C ASP A 159 -9.16 -6.34 14.28
N ALA A 160 -9.58 -7.62 14.25
CA ALA A 160 -9.67 -8.42 13.03
C ALA A 160 -10.64 -7.86 11.97
N THR A 161 -11.54 -6.97 12.39
CA THR A 161 -12.63 -6.39 11.59
C THR A 161 -12.32 -4.98 11.09
N VAL A 162 -11.14 -4.43 11.41
CA VAL A 162 -10.75 -3.03 11.10
C VAL A 162 -10.93 -2.65 9.62
N PHE A 163 -10.83 -3.62 8.70
CA PHE A 163 -10.99 -3.42 7.26
C PHE A 163 -12.36 -3.85 6.69
N ASP A 164 -13.30 -4.36 7.50
CA ASP A 164 -14.54 -4.97 7.01
C ASP A 164 -15.39 -4.02 6.14
N ASP A 165 -15.58 -2.79 6.62
CA ASP A 165 -16.36 -1.78 5.89
C ASP A 165 -15.70 -1.38 4.56
N ALA A 166 -14.37 -1.17 4.59
CA ALA A 166 -13.60 -0.87 3.39
C ALA A 166 -13.60 -2.04 2.41
N GLU A 167 -13.47 -3.27 2.88
CA GLU A 167 -13.55 -4.48 2.06
C GLU A 167 -14.92 -4.62 1.40
N ALA A 168 -16.00 -4.40 2.14
CA ALA A 168 -17.36 -4.44 1.62
C ALA A 168 -17.60 -3.38 0.54
N HIS A 169 -17.13 -2.15 0.78
CA HIS A 169 -17.22 -1.04 -0.17
C HIS A 169 -16.40 -1.31 -1.43
N VAL A 170 -15.14 -1.73 -1.30
CA VAL A 170 -14.28 -2.04 -2.45
C VAL A 170 -14.82 -3.22 -3.25
N LYS A 171 -15.35 -4.27 -2.59
CA LYS A 171 -16.06 -5.35 -3.27
C LYS A 171 -17.24 -4.86 -4.08
N TYR A 172 -17.99 -3.89 -3.55
CA TYR A 172 -19.09 -3.27 -4.29
C TYR A 172 -18.59 -2.46 -5.49
N LEU A 173 -17.52 -1.67 -5.34
CA LEU A 173 -16.90 -0.93 -6.44
C LEU A 173 -16.43 -1.87 -7.56
N VAL A 174 -15.73 -2.95 -7.22
CA VAL A 174 -15.26 -3.96 -8.18
C VAL A 174 -16.44 -4.63 -8.87
N LEU A 175 -17.47 -5.01 -8.10
CA LEU A 175 -18.66 -5.68 -8.64
C LEU A 175 -19.41 -4.83 -9.67
N THR A 176 -19.48 -3.51 -9.43
CA THR A 176 -20.27 -2.58 -10.25
C THR A 176 -19.49 -2.03 -11.45
N ASN A 177 -18.16 -1.90 -11.34
CA ASN A 177 -17.35 -1.25 -12.37
C ASN A 177 -16.45 -2.23 -13.15
N THR A 178 -15.65 -3.02 -12.43
CA THR A 178 -14.57 -3.85 -13.03
C THR A 178 -15.07 -5.23 -13.46
N TRP A 179 -15.86 -5.87 -12.60
CA TRP A 179 -16.35 -7.24 -12.80
C TRP A 179 -17.15 -7.43 -14.10
N PRO A 180 -18.10 -6.54 -14.47
CA PRO A 180 -18.85 -6.70 -15.72
C PRO A 180 -17.94 -6.61 -16.94
N LYS A 181 -16.92 -5.74 -16.91
CA LYS A 181 -15.94 -5.59 -18.00
C LYS A 181 -15.05 -6.82 -18.11
N PHE A 182 -14.56 -7.34 -16.98
CA PHE A 182 -13.76 -8.56 -16.94
C PHE A 182 -14.51 -9.76 -17.52
N VAL A 183 -15.77 -9.98 -17.12
CA VAL A 183 -16.59 -11.08 -17.64
C VAL A 183 -16.84 -10.93 -19.14
N ASN A 184 -17.14 -9.71 -19.60
CA ASN A 184 -17.34 -9.45 -21.03
C ASN A 184 -16.07 -9.72 -21.85
N GLU A 185 -14.90 -9.31 -21.36
CA GLU A 185 -13.62 -9.59 -22.02
C GLU A 185 -13.35 -11.09 -22.06
N TRP A 186 -13.54 -11.77 -20.92
CA TRP A 186 -13.33 -13.21 -20.81
C TRP A 186 -14.22 -14.00 -21.79
N LEU A 187 -15.48 -13.59 -21.95
CA LEU A 187 -16.41 -14.17 -22.93
C LEU A 187 -16.03 -13.88 -24.38
N ARG A 188 -15.34 -12.77 -24.68
CA ARG A 188 -14.87 -12.46 -26.03
C ARG A 188 -13.63 -13.26 -26.41
N THR A 189 -12.82 -13.66 -25.44
CA THR A 189 -11.58 -14.40 -25.63
C THR A 189 -11.71 -15.92 -25.45
N SER A 190 -12.88 -16.41 -25.03
CA SER A 190 -13.22 -17.84 -24.87
C SER A 190 -13.91 -18.38 -26.10
#